data_AF-A0A1G3CLG5-F1
#
_entry.id   AF-A0A1G3CLG5-F1
#
_cell.length_a   1.000
_cell.length_b   1.000
_cell.length_c   1.000
_cell.angle_alpha   90.00
_cell.angle_beta   90.00
_cell.angle_gamma   90.00
#
_symmetry.space_group_name_H-M   'P 1'
#
loop_
_entity.id
_entity.type
_entity.pdbx_description
1 polymer ?
#
loop_
_entity_poly.entity_id
_entity_poly.type
_entity_poly.pdbx_seq_one_letter_code
_entity_poly.pdbx_strand_id
1 'polypeptide(L)'
;MRFIGLLIAAAVAVWVYIDAKNKGYKTLPAVGWMLGVFLLMIVFLPLYLFVRAKKAKPIEILTPCKYCGKYYQNTPLYCPNCGHKVGGYSFKEE
;
A
#
# COMPACT_ATOMS: atom_id res chain seq x y z
N MET A 1 26.82 -24.15 5.63
CA MET A 1 26.19 -23.14 6.52
C MET A 1 26.58 -21.69 6.23
N ARG A 2 27.77 -21.40 5.65
CA ARG A 2 28.25 -20.01 5.47
C ARG A 2 27.65 -19.23 4.29
N PHE A 3 27.18 -19.93 3.24
CA PHE A 3 26.59 -19.30 2.04
C PHE A 3 25.07 -19.16 2.07
N ILE A 4 24.41 -19.76 3.05
CA ILE A 4 22.95 -19.74 3.18
C ILE A 4 22.45 -18.31 3.43
N GLY A 5 23.12 -17.54 4.27
CA GLY A 5 22.78 -16.13 4.49
C GLY A 5 22.92 -15.27 3.22
N LEU A 6 23.90 -15.59 2.38
CA LEU A 6 24.16 -14.86 1.12
C LEU A 6 23.10 -15.19 0.06
N LEU A 7 22.67 -16.45 -0.01
CA LEU A 7 21.54 -16.87 -0.84
C LEU A 7 20.21 -16.23 -0.41
N ILE A 8 19.96 -16.14 0.89
CA ILE A 8 18.77 -15.46 1.43
C ILE A 8 18.80 -13.97 1.10
N ALA A 9 19.95 -13.31 1.29
CA ALA A 9 20.11 -11.90 0.94
C ALA A 9 19.85 -11.64 -0.55
N ALA A 10 20.38 -12.49 -1.43
CA ALA A 10 20.16 -12.40 -2.87
C ALA A 10 18.68 -12.60 -3.24
N ALA A 11 18.01 -13.59 -2.64
CA ALA A 11 16.59 -13.85 -2.87
C ALA A 11 15.70 -12.68 -2.40
N VAL A 12 16.00 -12.10 -1.24
CA VAL A 12 15.28 -10.93 -0.70
C VAL A 12 15.48 -9.70 -1.59
N ALA A 13 16.70 -9.45 -2.07
CA ALA A 13 16.97 -8.32 -2.98
C ALA A 13 16.19 -8.42 -4.30
N VAL A 14 16.19 -9.61 -4.92
CA VAL A 14 15.43 -9.87 -6.16
C VAL A 14 13.94 -9.72 -5.92
N TRP A 15 13.42 -10.22 -4.79
CA TRP A 15 12.02 -10.09 -4.45
C TRP A 15 11.63 -8.61 -4.24
N VAL A 16 12.39 -7.83 -3.48
CA VAL A 16 12.10 -6.40 -3.27
C VAL A 16 12.04 -5.65 -4.60
N TYR A 17 12.94 -5.94 -5.54
CA TYR A 17 12.92 -5.34 -6.87
C TYR A 17 11.62 -5.69 -7.65
N ILE A 18 11.22 -6.95 -7.63
CA ILE A 18 9.99 -7.43 -8.29
C ILE A 18 8.74 -6.84 -7.61
N ASP A 19 8.71 -6.78 -6.27
CA ASP A 19 7.60 -6.22 -5.49
C ASP A 19 7.42 -4.71 -5.76
N ALA A 20 8.52 -3.96 -5.82
CA ALA A 20 8.50 -2.54 -6.18
C ALA A 20 7.99 -2.31 -7.61
N LYS A 21 8.38 -3.15 -8.56
CA LYS A 21 7.93 -3.04 -9.96
C LYS A 21 6.46 -3.42 -10.14
N ASN A 22 6.02 -4.52 -9.52
CA ASN A 22 4.63 -5.00 -9.59
C ASN A 22 3.63 -4.01 -8.97
N LYS A 23 4.08 -3.16 -8.03
CA LYS A 23 3.28 -2.12 -7.38
C LYS A 23 3.21 -0.80 -8.18
N GLY A 24 3.86 -0.71 -9.34
CA GLY A 24 3.80 0.48 -10.19
C GLY A 24 4.55 1.68 -9.64
N TYR A 25 5.54 1.47 -8.75
CA TYR A 25 6.41 2.55 -8.31
C TYR A 25 7.16 3.13 -9.52
N LYS A 26 7.25 4.47 -9.60
CA LYS A 26 8.14 5.14 -10.55
C LYS A 26 9.57 4.63 -10.34
N THR A 27 10.38 4.64 -11.39
CA THR A 27 11.76 4.12 -11.38
C THR A 27 12.62 4.72 -10.25
N LEU A 28 12.46 6.01 -9.94
CA LEU A 28 13.19 6.71 -8.87
C LEU A 28 12.98 6.12 -7.45
N PRO A 29 11.76 6.04 -6.89
CA PRO A 29 11.55 5.43 -5.57
C PRO A 29 11.86 3.93 -5.56
N ALA A 30 11.65 3.21 -6.66
CA ALA A 30 12.03 1.79 -6.76
C ALA A 30 13.56 1.59 -6.65
N VAL A 31 14.35 2.44 -7.31
CA VAL A 31 15.81 2.44 -7.22
C VAL A 31 16.27 2.85 -5.82
N GLY A 32 15.64 3.83 -5.18
CA GLY A 32 15.96 4.22 -3.81
C GLY A 32 15.75 3.10 -2.78
N TRP A 33 14.67 2.34 -2.90
CA TRP A 33 14.43 1.15 -2.07
C TRP A 33 15.40 0.01 -2.37
N MET A 34 15.72 -0.22 -3.65
CA MET A 34 16.73 -1.20 -4.06
C MET A 34 18.11 -0.87 -3.47
N LEU A 35 18.53 0.40 -3.53
CA LEU A 35 19.81 0.87 -2.98
C LEU A 35 19.83 0.79 -1.44
N GLY A 36 18.72 1.14 -0.79
CA GLY A 36 18.58 1.06 0.67
C GLY A 36 18.60 -0.37 1.22
N VAL A 37 17.92 -1.31 0.56
CA VAL A 37 17.97 -2.74 0.95
C VAL A 37 19.32 -3.37 0.62
N PHE A 38 19.98 -2.96 -0.47
CA PHE A 38 21.33 -3.42 -0.81
C PHE A 38 22.38 -2.97 0.22
N LEU A 39 22.25 -1.75 0.77
CA LEU A 39 23.20 -1.17 1.72
C LEU A 39 22.88 -1.53 3.19
N LEU A 40 21.59 -1.68 3.53
CA LEU A 40 21.09 -1.85 4.91
C LEU A 40 19.91 -2.85 4.97
N MET A 41 20.15 -4.09 4.52
CA MET A 41 19.18 -5.18 4.36
C MET A 41 18.21 -5.38 5.55
N ILE A 42 18.66 -5.18 6.78
CA ILE A 42 17.87 -5.46 7.99
C ILE A 42 17.00 -4.28 8.45
N VAL A 43 17.39 -3.04 8.12
CA VAL A 43 16.69 -1.83 8.58
C VAL A 43 15.71 -1.33 7.52
N PHE A 44 16.12 -1.35 6.25
CA PHE A 44 15.28 -0.83 5.16
C PHE A 44 14.11 -1.73 4.81
N LEU A 45 14.19 -3.03 5.10
CA LEU A 45 13.10 -3.97 4.84
C LEU A 45 11.87 -3.72 5.74
N PRO A 46 11.97 -3.68 7.09
CA PRO A 46 10.82 -3.35 7.93
C PRO A 46 10.33 -1.93 7.67
N LEU A 47 11.23 -0.97 7.44
CA LEU A 47 10.86 0.40 7.10
C LEU A 47 10.08 0.46 5.77
N TYR A 48 10.49 -0.29 4.75
CA TYR A 48 9.79 -0.43 3.48
C TYR A 48 8.37 -0.95 3.68
N LEU A 49 8.21 -2.00 4.48
CA LEU A 49 6.91 -2.60 4.77
C LEU A 49 5.98 -1.64 5.53
N PHE A 50 6.52 -0.85 6.47
CA PHE A 50 5.76 0.18 7.18
C PHE A 50 5.31 1.33 6.25
N VAL A 51 6.20 1.83 5.40
CA VAL A 51 5.87 2.88 4.43
C VAL A 51 4.89 2.35 3.37
N ARG A 52 5.01 1.07 3.00
CA ARG A 52 4.08 0.34 2.13
C ARG A 52 2.69 0.26 2.75
N ALA A 53 2.57 -0.07 4.04
CA ALA A 53 1.29 -0.18 4.74
C ALA A 53 0.51 1.14 4.69
N LYS A 54 1.20 2.27 4.92
CA LYS A 54 0.58 3.61 4.85
C LYS A 54 0.12 4.04 3.45
N LYS A 55 0.63 3.41 2.39
CA LYS A 55 0.23 3.69 0.99
C LYS A 55 -0.80 2.72 0.45
N ALA A 56 -1.27 1.75 1.24
CA ALA A 56 -2.41 0.94 0.86
C ALA A 56 -3.60 1.89 0.66
N LYS A 57 -4.08 1.99 -0.58
CA LYS A 57 -5.20 2.88 -0.92
C LYS A 57 -6.40 2.53 -0.03
N PRO A 58 -7.20 3.53 0.38
CA PRO A 58 -8.45 3.25 1.07
C PRO A 58 -9.26 2.27 0.22
N ILE A 59 -9.79 1.24 0.85
CA ILE A 59 -10.65 0.23 0.22
C ILE A 59 -11.75 1.00 -0.55
N GLU A 60 -11.86 0.80 -1.86
CA GLU A 60 -12.97 1.35 -2.65
C GLU A 60 -14.25 0.57 -2.30
N ILE A 61 -14.90 0.93 -1.20
CA ILE A 61 -16.15 0.31 -0.78
C ILE A 61 -17.27 0.89 -1.66
N LEU A 62 -17.76 0.11 -2.63
CA LEU A 62 -19.00 0.43 -3.33
C LEU A 62 -20.18 0.20 -2.37
N THR A 63 -20.68 1.28 -1.78
CA THR A 63 -21.81 1.20 -0.85
C THR A 63 -23.08 1.70 -1.55
N PRO A 64 -24.19 0.95 -1.53
CA PRO A 64 -25.46 1.44 -2.04
C PRO A 64 -26.04 2.50 -1.10
N CYS A 65 -26.54 3.61 -1.66
CA CYS A 65 -27.25 4.62 -0.87
C CYS A 65 -28.66 4.15 -0.50
N LYS A 66 -29.02 4.22 0.78
CA LYS A 66 -30.37 3.89 1.27
C LYS A 66 -31.48 4.81 0.72
N TYR A 67 -31.14 6.02 0.31
CA TYR A 67 -32.11 7.03 -0.14
C TYR A 67 -32.34 7.00 -1.65
N CYS A 68 -31.28 6.92 -2.45
CA CYS A 68 -31.39 6.96 -3.91
C CYS A 68 -31.15 5.60 -4.60
N GLY A 69 -30.73 4.58 -3.87
CA GLY A 69 -30.40 3.26 -4.42
C GLY A 69 -29.17 3.25 -5.34
N LYS A 70 -28.54 4.39 -5.60
CA LYS A 70 -27.33 4.48 -6.42
C LYS A 70 -26.10 4.11 -5.61
N TYR A 71 -25.17 3.42 -6.26
CA TYR A 71 -23.85 3.14 -5.71
C TYR A 71 -22.99 4.39 -5.73
N TYR A 72 -22.24 4.60 -4.66
CA TYR A 72 -21.20 5.62 -4.62
C TYR A 72 -19.88 4.98 -4.21
N GLN A 73 -18.79 5.57 -4.69
CA GLN A 73 -17.43 5.14 -4.41
C GLN A 73 -16.90 5.93 -3.20
N ASN A 74 -16.04 5.29 -2.41
CA ASN A 74 -15.46 5.83 -1.17
C ASN A 74 -16.47 6.01 -0.02
N THR A 75 -16.03 6.63 1.07
CA THR A 75 -16.82 6.94 2.28
C THR A 75 -17.16 8.43 2.38
N PRO A 76 -17.88 9.03 1.40
CA PRO A 76 -18.25 10.44 1.47
C PRO A 76 -19.29 10.69 2.57
N LEU A 77 -19.21 11.85 3.24
CA LEU A 77 -20.22 12.24 4.25
C LEU A 77 -21.62 12.39 3.63
N TYR A 78 -21.67 12.85 2.37
CA TYR A 78 -22.88 13.12 1.62
C TYR A 78 -22.88 12.30 0.33
N CYS A 79 -24.03 11.74 -0.04
CA CYS A 79 -24.15 10.99 -1.28
C CYS A 79 -24.00 11.96 -2.47
N PRO A 80 -23.07 11.72 -3.43
CA PRO A 80 -22.87 12.60 -4.58
C PRO A 80 -24.07 12.64 -5.54
N ASN A 81 -24.95 11.64 -5.48
CA ASN A 81 -26.11 11.55 -6.37
C ASN A 81 -27.36 12.23 -5.82
N CYS A 82 -27.53 12.31 -4.50
CA CYS A 82 -28.77 12.83 -3.88
C CYS A 82 -28.56 13.85 -2.77
N GLY A 83 -27.32 14.09 -2.32
CA GLY A 83 -27.01 15.04 -1.26
C GLY A 83 -27.37 14.60 0.16
N HIS A 84 -28.00 13.43 0.35
CA HIS A 84 -28.30 12.92 1.69
C HIS A 84 -27.04 12.48 2.44
N LYS A 85 -27.02 12.70 3.77
CA LYS A 85 -25.94 12.28 4.66
C LYS A 85 -25.91 10.75 4.76
N VAL A 86 -24.83 10.12 4.30
CA VAL A 86 -24.67 8.65 4.26
C VAL A 86 -23.60 8.11 5.21
N GLY A 87 -22.85 8.99 5.87
CA GLY A 87 -21.91 8.64 6.94
C GLY A 87 -20.48 8.41 6.44
N GLY A 88 -19.54 9.20 6.97
CA GLY A 88 -18.11 8.98 6.79
C GLY A 88 -17.59 8.07 7.91
N TYR A 89 -17.21 6.84 7.59
CA TYR A 89 -16.46 6.01 8.53
C TYR A 89 -15.07 6.62 8.73
N SER A 90 -14.77 7.07 9.95
CA SER A 90 -13.40 7.37 10.39
C SER A 90 -12.69 6.04 10.60
N PHE A 91 -11.80 5.68 9.67
CA PHE A 91 -10.79 4.66 9.95
C PHE A 91 -9.87 5.24 11.04
N LYS A 92 -10.06 4.81 12.30
CA LYS A 92 -9.12 5.06 13.38
C LYS A 92 -7.94 4.10 13.13
N GLU A 93 -6.82 4.63 12.68
CA GLU A 93 -5.54 3.91 12.68
C GLU A 93 -5.16 3.66 14.15
N GLU A 94 -5.17 2.39 14.55
CA GLU A 94 -4.62 1.88 15.81
C GLU A 94 -3.12 1.55 15.69
#